data_AF-A0A8T1CGW6-F1
#
_entry.id   AF-A0A8T1CGW6-F1
#
_cell.length_a   1.000
_cell.length_b   1.000
_cell.length_c   1.000
_cell.angle_alpha   90.00
_cell.angle_beta   90.00
_cell.angle_gamma   90.00
#
_symmetry.space_group_name_H-M   'P 1'
#
loop_
_entity.id
_entity.type
_entity.pdbx_description
1 polymer ?
#
loop_
_entity_poly.entity_id
_entity_poly.type
_entity_poly.pdbx_seq_one_letter_code
_entity_poly.pdbx_strand_id
1 'polypeptide(L)'
;MVQRYTKLEPGLNSLGHGILVEVGNQPLLLRRAESERAHALLKMLTDFEGVTKTLQRSMLTLSGARCLFDLVCQRYTQLKPRLSPTADIVNYVALETGIVKLQWKEPLTAAERVACADFDVPIVERRRQTFIAVYVGAFVGPASVQEMQDLEALAV
;
A
#
# COMPACT_ATOMS: atom_id res chain seq x y z
N MET A 1 -16.14 -18.46 0.49
CA MET A 1 -17.12 -19.35 -0.19
C MET A 1 -16.53 -20.03 -1.41
N VAL A 2 -16.03 -19.28 -2.40
CA VAL A 2 -15.44 -19.83 -3.64
C VAL A 2 -14.28 -20.82 -3.39
N GLN A 3 -13.38 -20.50 -2.45
CA GLN A 3 -12.28 -21.41 -2.06
C GLN A 3 -12.76 -22.75 -1.48
N ARG A 4 -13.94 -22.78 -0.84
CA ARG A 4 -14.52 -24.04 -0.34
C ARG A 4 -15.02 -24.88 -1.51
N TYR A 5 -15.71 -24.26 -2.45
CA TYR A 5 -16.20 -24.92 -3.66
C TYR A 5 -15.04 -25.56 -4.46
N THR A 6 -13.97 -24.82 -4.75
CA THR A 6 -12.82 -25.36 -5.51
C THR A 6 -12.09 -26.51 -4.80
N LYS A 7 -12.17 -26.59 -3.46
CA LYS A 7 -11.62 -27.71 -2.69
C LYS A 7 -12.52 -28.94 -2.71
N LEU A 8 -13.84 -28.75 -2.79
CA LEU A 8 -14.83 -29.83 -2.78
C LEU A 8 -15.09 -30.41 -4.16
N GLU A 9 -14.95 -29.60 -5.22
CA GLU A 9 -15.23 -29.98 -6.60
C GLU A 9 -14.54 -31.29 -7.05
N PRO A 10 -13.24 -31.53 -6.82
CA PRO A 10 -12.59 -32.77 -7.27
C PRO A 10 -13.19 -34.01 -6.60
N GLY A 11 -13.53 -33.90 -5.31
CA GLY A 11 -14.20 -34.96 -4.56
C GLY A 11 -15.58 -35.24 -5.11
N LEU A 12 -16.38 -34.20 -5.35
CA LEU A 12 -17.71 -34.32 -5.94
C LEU A 12 -17.66 -34.94 -7.35
N ASN A 13 -16.70 -34.52 -8.19
CA ASN A 13 -16.52 -35.08 -9.53
C ASN A 13 -16.08 -36.55 -9.51
N SER A 14 -15.39 -37.00 -8.44
CA SER A 14 -14.94 -38.39 -8.30
C SER A 14 -16.05 -39.38 -7.92
N LEU A 15 -17.16 -38.91 -7.31
CA LEU A 15 -18.31 -39.76 -6.97
C LEU A 15 -19.05 -40.30 -8.21
N GLY A 16 -18.78 -39.74 -9.40
CA GLY A 16 -19.43 -40.15 -10.64
C GLY A 16 -20.89 -39.68 -10.74
N HIS A 17 -21.38 -39.53 -11.97
CA HIS A 17 -22.67 -38.88 -12.21
C HIS A 17 -23.87 -39.66 -11.65
N GLY A 18 -23.79 -40.99 -11.58
CA GLY A 18 -24.86 -41.85 -11.07
C GLY A 18 -25.14 -41.65 -9.58
N ILE A 19 -24.10 -41.65 -8.74
CA ILE A 19 -24.25 -41.47 -7.29
C ILE A 19 -24.75 -40.06 -6.96
N LEU A 20 -24.33 -39.06 -7.74
CA LEU A 20 -24.76 -37.67 -7.55
C LEU A 20 -26.25 -37.45 -7.88
N VAL A 21 -26.81 -38.26 -8.78
CA VAL A 21 -28.25 -38.29 -9.09
C VAL A 21 -29.01 -38.96 -7.95
N GLU A 22 -28.55 -40.13 -7.48
CA GLU A 22 -29.20 -40.89 -6.41
C GLU A 22 -29.26 -40.11 -5.09
N VAL A 23 -28.20 -39.38 -4.75
CA VAL A 23 -28.14 -38.55 -3.54
C VAL A 23 -28.82 -37.18 -3.75
N GLY A 24 -29.27 -36.86 -4.97
CA GLY A 24 -29.98 -35.60 -5.27
C GLY A 24 -29.10 -34.35 -5.25
N ASN A 25 -27.77 -34.50 -5.33
CA ASN A 25 -26.81 -33.39 -5.26
C ASN A 25 -26.51 -32.75 -6.61
N GLN A 26 -27.02 -33.32 -7.70
CA GLN A 26 -26.83 -32.82 -9.08
C GLN A 26 -27.15 -31.32 -9.27
N PRO A 27 -28.22 -30.75 -8.67
CA PRO A 27 -28.54 -29.33 -8.79
C PRO A 27 -27.55 -28.40 -8.06
N LEU A 28 -26.77 -28.94 -7.12
CA LEU A 28 -25.79 -28.18 -6.32
C LEU A 28 -24.44 -28.04 -7.05
N LEU A 29 -24.24 -28.79 -8.14
CA LEU A 29 -23.02 -28.74 -8.93
C LEU A 29 -23.11 -27.61 -9.93
N LEU A 30 -22.08 -26.76 -9.94
CA LEU A 30 -21.92 -25.77 -10.98
C LEU A 30 -21.69 -26.48 -12.32
N ARG A 31 -22.24 -25.93 -13.39
CA ARG A 31 -21.90 -26.38 -14.75
C ARG A 31 -20.42 -26.15 -14.98
N ARG A 32 -19.83 -26.88 -15.94
CA ARG A 32 -18.41 -26.73 -16.30
C ARG A 32 -17.99 -25.26 -16.50
N ALA A 33 -18.75 -24.49 -17.27
CA ALA A 33 -18.46 -23.07 -17.51
C ALA A 33 -18.61 -22.18 -16.27
N GLU A 34 -19.44 -22.57 -15.29
CA GLU A 34 -19.55 -21.87 -14.01
C GLU A 34 -18.40 -22.24 -13.07
N SER A 35 -17.98 -23.50 -13.10
CA SER A 35 -16.81 -23.95 -12.35
C SER A 35 -15.54 -23.28 -12.85
N GLU A 36 -15.31 -23.21 -14.16
CA GLU A 36 -14.18 -22.50 -14.76
C GLU A 36 -14.16 -21.01 -14.34
N ARG A 37 -15.33 -20.35 -14.33
CA ARG A 37 -15.47 -18.98 -13.82
C ARG A 37 -15.17 -18.87 -12.33
N ALA A 38 -15.60 -19.83 -11.51
CA ALA A 38 -15.31 -19.87 -10.08
C ALA A 38 -13.81 -20.00 -9.80
N HIS A 39 -13.09 -20.81 -10.59
CA HIS A 39 -11.63 -20.95 -10.49
C HIS A 39 -10.91 -19.66 -10.90
N ALA A 40 -11.32 -19.05 -12.02
CA ALA A 40 -10.78 -17.76 -12.45
C ALA A 40 -11.02 -16.67 -11.39
N LEU A 41 -12.21 -16.64 -10.79
CA LEU A 41 -12.55 -15.74 -9.70
C LEU A 41 -11.67 -15.98 -8.47
N LEU A 42 -11.46 -17.23 -8.06
CA LEU A 42 -10.59 -17.55 -6.92
C LEU A 42 -9.16 -17.04 -7.14
N LYS A 43 -8.64 -17.19 -8.36
CA LYS A 43 -7.31 -16.68 -8.73
C LYS A 43 -7.25 -15.16 -8.57
N MET A 44 -8.23 -14.43 -9.11
CA MET A 44 -8.29 -12.96 -8.94
C MET A 44 -8.42 -12.54 -7.48
N LEU A 45 -9.24 -13.25 -6.69
CA LEU A 45 -9.39 -12.97 -5.25
C LEU A 45 -8.08 -13.21 -4.49
N THR A 46 -7.29 -14.20 -4.89
CA THR A 46 -5.98 -14.49 -4.30
C THR A 46 -4.98 -13.39 -4.64
N ASP A 47 -4.99 -12.90 -5.89
CA ASP A 47 -4.17 -11.76 -6.29
C ASP A 47 -4.52 -10.50 -5.47
N PHE A 48 -5.82 -10.19 -5.31
CA PHE A 48 -6.27 -9.05 -4.51
C PHE A 48 -6.00 -9.22 -3.01
N GLU A 49 -6.09 -10.44 -2.48
CA GLU A 49 -5.67 -10.72 -1.10
C GLU A 49 -4.19 -10.35 -0.91
N GLY A 50 -3.32 -10.69 -1.88
CA GLY A 50 -1.91 -10.28 -1.89
C GLY A 50 -1.72 -8.76 -1.88
N VAL A 51 -2.52 -8.04 -2.68
CA VAL A 51 -2.55 -6.56 -2.68
C VAL A 51 -2.94 -6.04 -1.29
N THR A 52 -4.03 -6.53 -0.71
CA THR A 52 -4.48 -6.07 0.62
C THR A 52 -3.47 -6.37 1.73
N LYS A 53 -2.84 -7.55 1.72
CA LYS A 53 -1.77 -7.90 2.66
C LYS A 53 -0.57 -6.97 2.53
N THR A 54 -0.24 -6.58 1.29
CA THR A 54 0.84 -5.62 1.03
C THR A 54 0.48 -4.24 1.56
N LEU A 55 -0.77 -3.80 1.36
CA LEU A 55 -1.31 -2.54 1.89
C LEU A 55 -1.31 -2.49 3.43
N GLN A 56 -1.51 -3.64 4.09
CA GLN A 56 -1.52 -3.75 5.55
C GLN A 56 -0.13 -3.83 6.19
N ARG A 57 0.96 -3.80 5.41
CA ARG A 57 2.32 -3.84 5.95
C ARG A 57 2.64 -2.54 6.69
N SER A 58 3.21 -2.66 7.89
CA SER A 58 3.60 -1.51 8.73
C SER A 58 4.67 -0.61 8.10
N MET A 59 5.48 -1.15 7.19
CA MET A 59 6.55 -0.42 6.50
C MET A 59 6.17 0.06 5.10
N LEU A 60 4.90 0.00 4.72
CA LEU A 60 4.49 0.45 3.39
C LEU A 60 4.59 1.97 3.28
N THR A 61 5.41 2.44 2.35
CA THR A 61 5.51 3.86 1.99
C THR A 61 4.38 4.26 1.04
N LEU A 62 4.04 5.55 1.01
CA LEU A 62 3.08 6.10 0.03
C LEU A 62 3.53 5.83 -1.41
N SER A 63 4.84 5.91 -1.69
CA SER A 63 5.41 5.54 -3.00
C SER A 63 5.17 4.06 -3.34
N GLY A 64 5.37 3.16 -2.37
CA GLY A 64 5.12 1.73 -2.54
C GLY A 64 3.64 1.42 -2.78
N ALA A 65 2.75 2.11 -2.06
CA ALA A 65 1.31 2.00 -2.27
C ALA A 65 0.91 2.45 -3.69
N ARG A 66 1.48 3.55 -4.19
CA ARG A 66 1.22 4.00 -5.56
C ARG A 66 1.73 3.03 -6.62
N CYS A 67 2.98 2.56 -6.51
CA CYS A 67 3.51 1.55 -7.42
C CYS A 67 2.64 0.27 -7.44
N LEU A 68 2.12 -0.13 -6.28
CA LEU A 68 1.21 -1.26 -6.17
C LEU A 68 -0.10 -1.01 -6.94
N PHE A 69 -0.70 0.18 -6.80
CA PHE A 69 -1.91 0.53 -7.54
C PHE A 69 -1.67 0.70 -9.04
N ASP A 70 -0.51 1.22 -9.45
CA ASP A 70 -0.13 1.29 -10.86
C ASP A 70 -0.03 -0.11 -11.47
N LEU A 71 0.58 -1.06 -10.75
CA LEU A 71 0.64 -2.47 -11.16
C LEU A 71 -0.76 -3.10 -11.24
N VAL A 72 -1.64 -2.82 -10.28
CA VAL A 72 -3.03 -3.27 -10.30
C VAL A 72 -3.77 -2.70 -11.52
N CYS A 73 -3.58 -1.42 -11.84
CA CYS A 73 -4.19 -0.78 -13.01
C CYS A 73 -3.66 -1.31 -14.35
N GLN A 74 -2.40 -1.74 -14.40
CA GLN A 74 -1.83 -2.42 -15.56
C GLN A 74 -2.45 -3.80 -15.76
N ARG A 75 -2.61 -4.57 -14.67
CA ARG A 75 -3.12 -5.95 -14.71
C ARG A 75 -4.65 -6.02 -14.86
N TYR A 76 -5.37 -5.04 -14.30
CA TYR A 76 -6.82 -4.97 -14.28
C TYR A 76 -7.27 -3.63 -14.86
N THR A 77 -7.34 -3.54 -16.18
CA THR A 77 -7.70 -2.31 -16.90
C THR A 77 -9.09 -1.77 -16.53
N GLN A 78 -9.99 -2.64 -16.09
CA GLN A 78 -11.33 -2.29 -15.61
C GLN A 78 -11.32 -1.44 -14.34
N LEU A 79 -10.22 -1.47 -13.57
CA LEU A 79 -10.08 -0.67 -12.35
C LEU A 79 -9.53 0.74 -12.61
N LYS A 80 -9.01 1.01 -13.82
CA LYS A 80 -8.47 2.34 -14.17
C LYS A 80 -9.44 3.48 -13.93
N PRO A 81 -10.74 3.40 -14.27
CA PRO A 81 -11.66 4.51 -14.01
C PRO A 81 -11.83 4.87 -12.53
N ARG A 82 -11.47 3.96 -11.62
CA ARG A 82 -11.59 4.13 -10.16
C ARG A 82 -10.27 4.40 -9.46
N LEU A 83 -9.16 3.97 -10.02
CA LEU A 83 -7.83 4.02 -9.41
C LEU A 83 -6.82 4.88 -10.18
N SER A 84 -7.17 5.34 -11.39
CA SER A 84 -6.32 6.24 -12.18
C SER A 84 -6.06 7.55 -11.42
N PRO A 85 -4.91 8.20 -11.64
CA PRO A 85 -4.67 9.58 -11.19
C PRO A 85 -5.73 10.60 -11.66
N THR A 86 -6.53 10.23 -12.66
CA THR A 86 -7.64 11.02 -13.22
C THR A 86 -9.01 10.50 -12.82
N ALA A 87 -9.10 9.58 -11.87
CA ALA A 87 -10.37 9.02 -11.41
C ALA A 87 -11.14 10.05 -10.58
N ASP A 88 -12.47 9.99 -10.62
CA ASP A 88 -13.36 10.93 -9.90
C ASP A 88 -13.15 10.94 -8.37
N ILE A 89 -12.50 9.91 -7.82
CA ILE A 89 -12.15 9.83 -6.39
C ILE A 89 -11.02 10.79 -6.00
N VAL A 90 -10.23 11.26 -6.98
CA VAL A 90 -9.09 12.15 -6.77
C VAL A 90 -9.61 13.57 -6.53
N ASN A 91 -9.58 14.02 -5.27
CA ASN A 91 -10.09 15.33 -4.89
C ASN A 91 -9.12 16.47 -5.24
N TYR A 92 -7.80 16.22 -5.14
CA TYR A 92 -6.78 17.25 -5.31
C TYR A 92 -5.66 16.79 -6.25
N VAL A 93 -5.97 16.74 -7.54
CA VAL A 93 -5.08 16.21 -8.59
C VAL A 93 -3.67 16.81 -8.52
N ALA A 94 -3.54 18.14 -8.41
CA ALA A 94 -2.23 18.80 -8.40
C ALA A 94 -1.36 18.45 -7.19
N LEU A 95 -1.97 18.17 -6.03
CA LEU A 95 -1.25 17.72 -4.84
C LEU A 95 -0.82 16.26 -4.99
N GLU A 96 -1.73 15.39 -5.43
CA GLU A 96 -1.48 13.95 -5.56
C GLU A 96 -0.49 13.61 -6.68
N THR A 97 -0.51 14.34 -7.79
CA THR A 97 0.51 14.22 -8.85
C THR A 97 1.81 14.86 -8.41
N GLY A 98 1.76 16.00 -7.73
CA GLY A 98 2.93 16.71 -7.23
C GLY A 98 3.75 15.91 -6.20
N ILE A 99 3.11 15.28 -5.21
CA ILE A 99 3.77 14.42 -4.21
C ILE A 99 4.56 13.30 -4.88
N VAL A 100 4.04 12.78 -5.98
CA VAL A 100 4.65 11.63 -6.65
C VAL A 100 5.77 12.05 -7.57
N LYS A 101 5.61 13.16 -8.28
CA LYS A 101 6.75 13.77 -8.98
C LYS A 101 7.88 14.12 -8.01
N LEU A 102 7.56 14.59 -6.80
CA LEU A 102 8.54 14.87 -5.75
C LEU A 102 9.27 13.60 -5.27
N GLN A 103 8.57 12.46 -5.15
CA GLN A 103 9.19 11.17 -4.83
C GLN A 103 10.12 10.64 -5.92
N TRP A 104 9.76 10.85 -7.19
CA TRP A 104 10.52 10.39 -8.36
C TRP A 104 11.54 11.42 -8.87
N LYS A 105 11.63 12.58 -8.22
CA LYS A 105 12.47 13.72 -8.61
C LYS A 105 12.19 14.21 -10.04
N GLU A 106 10.95 14.15 -10.45
CA GLU A 106 10.46 14.68 -11.73
C GLU A 106 10.18 16.19 -11.63
N PRO A 107 10.21 16.93 -12.76
CA PRO A 107 9.91 18.36 -12.76
C PRO A 107 8.43 18.62 -12.39
N LEU A 108 8.22 19.47 -11.37
CA LEU A 108 6.90 19.91 -10.94
C LEU A 108 6.40 21.11 -11.76
N THR A 109 5.11 21.09 -12.07
CA THR A 109 4.36 22.21 -12.68
C THR A 109 4.13 23.31 -11.64
N ALA A 110 3.88 24.56 -12.06
CA ALA A 110 3.64 25.68 -11.15
C ALA A 110 2.52 25.40 -10.12
N ALA A 111 1.40 24.80 -10.55
CA ALA A 111 0.30 24.43 -9.66
C ALA A 111 0.69 23.32 -8.66
N GLU A 112 1.50 22.35 -9.09
CA GLU A 112 1.99 21.26 -8.24
C GLU A 112 3.01 21.78 -7.23
N ARG A 113 3.85 22.75 -7.60
CA ARG A 113 4.81 23.39 -6.68
C ARG A 113 4.12 24.17 -5.57
N VAL A 114 3.03 24.88 -5.90
CA VAL A 114 2.22 25.58 -4.90
C VAL A 114 1.53 24.57 -3.98
N ALA A 115 0.97 23.50 -4.53
CA ALA A 115 0.30 22.46 -3.74
C ALA A 115 1.28 21.66 -2.85
N CYS A 116 2.52 21.46 -3.31
CA CYS A 116 3.54 20.66 -2.60
C CYS A 116 4.54 21.50 -1.80
N ALA A 117 4.33 22.80 -1.63
CA ALA A 117 5.25 23.69 -0.93
C ALA A 117 5.59 23.20 0.49
N ASP A 118 4.61 22.64 1.20
CA ASP A 118 4.79 22.11 2.56
C ASP A 118 5.57 20.78 2.62
N PHE A 119 5.72 20.10 1.47
CA PHE A 119 6.41 18.81 1.36
C PHE A 119 7.83 18.94 0.82
N ASP A 120 8.24 20.14 0.40
CA ASP A 120 9.58 20.46 -0.11
C ASP A 120 10.60 20.63 1.04
N VAL A 121 10.61 19.65 1.96
CA VAL A 121 11.59 19.61 3.05
C VAL A 121 12.82 18.85 2.54
N PRO A 122 14.01 19.45 2.52
CA PRO A 122 15.23 18.73 2.20
C PRO A 122 15.39 17.56 3.19
N ILE A 123 15.57 16.35 2.64
CA ILE A 123 15.73 15.07 3.38
C ILE A 123 16.84 15.12 4.45
N VAL A 124 17.69 16.16 4.42
CA VAL A 124 18.79 16.41 5.36
C VAL A 124 18.31 16.75 6.79
N GLU A 125 17.13 17.33 6.98
CA GLU A 125 16.73 17.82 8.33
C GLU A 125 15.95 16.81 9.19
N ARG A 126 15.47 15.71 8.61
CA ARG A 126 14.76 14.67 9.38
C ARG A 126 15.66 13.84 10.29
N ARG A 127 17.00 13.93 10.15
CA ARG A 127 17.95 13.36 11.13
C ARG A 127 18.30 14.31 12.28
N ARG A 128 17.97 15.61 12.20
CA ARG A 128 18.29 16.57 13.28
C ARG A 128 17.14 16.76 14.27
N GLN A 129 15.88 16.70 13.84
CA GLN A 129 14.75 16.86 14.78
C GLN A 129 14.49 15.62 15.66
N THR A 130 14.78 14.41 15.19
CA THR A 130 14.70 13.21 16.06
C THR A 130 15.93 13.05 16.97
N PHE A 131 17.06 13.67 16.66
CA PHE A 131 18.23 13.65 17.56
C PHE A 131 18.13 14.69 18.67
N ILE A 132 17.64 15.90 18.38
CA ILE A 132 17.50 16.95 19.40
C ILE A 132 16.37 16.62 20.39
N ALA A 133 15.25 16.03 19.95
CA ALA A 133 14.20 15.61 20.89
C ALA A 133 14.61 14.42 21.79
N VAL A 134 15.55 13.57 21.34
CA VAL A 134 16.07 12.44 22.15
C VAL A 134 17.23 12.88 23.07
N TYR A 135 18.05 13.87 22.68
CA TYR A 135 19.15 14.35 23.51
C TYR A 135 18.75 15.44 24.53
N VAL A 136 17.77 16.30 24.22
CA VAL A 136 17.35 17.39 25.13
C VAL A 136 16.36 16.90 26.20
N GLY A 137 15.68 15.78 25.96
CA GLY A 137 14.72 15.20 26.93
C GLY A 137 15.32 14.25 27.98
N ALA A 138 16.61 13.93 27.90
CA ALA A 138 17.19 12.86 28.71
C ALA A 138 18.34 13.27 29.64
N PHE A 139 18.86 14.51 29.58
CA PHE A 139 19.93 14.91 30.47
C PHE A 139 19.87 16.41 30.81
N VAL A 140 20.18 16.68 32.08
CA VAL A 140 20.41 17.99 32.71
C VAL A 140 19.17 18.59 33.41
N GLY A 141 18.90 18.04 34.59
CA GLY A 141 18.50 18.84 35.75
C GLY A 141 19.55 19.92 36.07
N PRO A 142 19.22 20.90 36.94
CA PRO A 142 19.81 22.23 36.90
C PRO A 142 21.27 22.19 37.35
N ALA A 143 22.20 22.33 36.41
CA ALA A 143 23.59 22.61 36.71
C ALA A 143 23.97 23.95 36.05
N SER A 144 24.39 24.85 36.92
CA SER A 144 24.77 26.24 36.75
C SER A 144 25.64 26.57 35.54
N VAL A 145 25.32 27.70 34.90
CA VAL A 145 25.92 28.35 33.71
C VAL A 145 27.41 28.74 33.87
N GLN A 146 28.07 28.39 34.98
CA GLN A 146 29.40 28.91 35.31
C GLN A 146 30.58 27.99 34.92
N GLU A 147 30.37 26.69 34.66
CA GLU A 147 31.46 25.76 34.34
C GLU A 147 31.82 25.67 32.84
N MET A 148 31.07 26.33 31.95
CA MET A 148 31.34 26.31 30.50
C MET A 148 32.35 27.37 30.03
N GLN A 149 32.72 28.34 30.85
CA GLN A 149 33.66 29.41 30.45
C GLN A 149 35.14 29.06 30.68
N ASP A 150 35.47 28.04 31.49
CA ASP A 150 36.86 27.71 31.81
C ASP A 150 37.52 26.72 30.82
N LEU A 151 36.75 26.13 29.89
CA LEU A 151 37.26 25.19 28.88
C LEU A 151 37.66 25.84 27.54
N GLU A 152 37.27 27.09 27.26
CA GLU A 152 37.73 27.83 26.06
C GLU A 152 39.09 28.54 26.27
N ALA A 153 39.64 28.57 27.49
CA ALA A 153 40.89 29.27 27.80
C ALA A 153 42.18 28.43 27.68
N LEU A 154 42.09 27.16 27.25
CA LEU A 154 43.24 26.24 27.15
C LEU A 154 43.53 25.72 25.73
N ALA A 155 42.94 26.36 24.70
CA ALA A 155 43.19 26.06 23.30
C ALA A 155 43.79 27.26 22.53
N VAL A 156 44.78 27.94 23.14
CA VAL A 156 45.75 28.81 22.43
C VAL A 156 47.16 28.28 22.65
#